data_AF-A0A382A464-F1
#
_entry.id   AF-A0A382A464-F1
#
_cell.length_a   1.000
_cell.length_b   1.000
_cell.length_c   1.000
_cell.angle_alpha   90.00
_cell.angle_beta   90.00
_cell.angle_gamma   90.00
#
_symmetry.space_group_name_H-M   'P 1'
#
loop_
_entity.id
_entity.type
_entity.pdbx_description
1 polymer ?
#
loop_
_entity_poly.entity_id
_entity_poly.type
_entity_poly.pdbx_seq_one_letter_code
_entity_poly.pdbx_strand_id
1 'polypeptide(L)'
;LHLVEERESWYYRGTGRYEAHPELAAKLEAMVAAQSRELDGAKRVELVHEIERTLATEAMFNIPYPWSYIFPAWSNDIKGWTLYPHPSQNKWAQFERMWLDR
;
A
#
# COMPACT_ATOMS: atom_id res chain seq x y z
N LEU A 1 -2.03 -6.83 9.67
CA LEU A 1 -0.83 -5.99 9.97
C LEU A 1 -1.14 -5.21 11.26
N HIS A 2 -0.59 -5.66 12.38
CA HIS A 2 -0.91 -5.23 13.75
C HIS A 2 0.33 -4.56 14.36
N LEU A 3 0.14 -3.55 15.21
CA LEU A 3 1.17 -3.10 16.13
C LEU A 3 1.17 -4.02 17.35
N VAL A 4 2.34 -4.44 17.77
CA VAL A 4 2.55 -5.42 18.84
C VAL A 4 3.53 -4.81 19.82
N GLU A 5 3.11 -4.52 21.06
CA GLU A 5 4.09 -4.24 22.11
C GLU A 5 5.01 -5.46 22.30
N GLU A 6 6.31 -5.20 22.47
CA GLU A 6 7.44 -6.14 22.39
C GLU A 6 7.44 -7.28 23.44
N ARG A 7 6.30 -7.57 24.08
CA ARG A 7 6.17 -8.57 25.14
C ARG A 7 5.10 -9.64 24.96
N GLU A 8 4.27 -9.59 23.93
CA GLU A 8 3.18 -10.57 23.80
C GLU A 8 3.30 -11.45 22.55
N SER A 9 3.45 -12.74 22.82
CA SER A 9 3.62 -13.83 21.86
C SER A 9 2.44 -13.94 20.87
N TRP A 10 2.70 -14.69 19.79
CA TRP A 10 1.84 -15.15 18.68
C TRP A 10 0.30 -15.17 18.84
N TYR A 11 -0.22 -15.26 20.07
CA TYR A 11 -1.63 -15.26 20.46
C TYR A 11 -2.41 -13.99 20.03
N TYR A 12 -1.80 -12.80 20.04
CA TYR A 12 -2.48 -11.53 19.66
C TYR A 12 -2.62 -11.30 18.14
N ARG A 13 -2.19 -12.25 17.31
CA ARG A 13 -2.35 -12.16 15.84
C ARG A 13 -3.81 -12.18 15.37
N GLY A 14 -4.76 -12.50 16.25
CA GLY A 14 -6.19 -12.66 15.94
C GLY A 14 -7.12 -11.61 16.54
N THR A 15 -6.66 -10.72 17.42
CA THR A 15 -7.50 -9.66 18.02
C THR A 15 -7.39 -8.37 17.20
N GLY A 16 -8.53 -7.68 17.05
CA GLY A 16 -8.67 -6.57 16.10
C GLY A 16 -7.80 -5.37 16.45
N ARG A 17 -7.39 -4.58 15.45
CA ARG A 17 -6.54 -3.38 15.63
C ARG A 17 -7.07 -2.38 16.67
N TYR A 18 -8.38 -2.33 16.85
CA TYR A 18 -9.08 -1.45 17.77
C TYR A 18 -9.03 -1.91 19.22
N GLU A 19 -8.74 -3.18 19.48
CA GLU A 19 -8.71 -3.76 20.82
C GLU A 19 -7.34 -3.58 21.48
N ALA A 20 -6.26 -3.59 20.68
CA ALA A 20 -4.89 -3.49 21.19
C ALA A 20 -4.45 -2.04 21.49
N HIS A 21 -4.76 -1.08 20.61
CA HIS A 21 -4.42 0.34 20.79
C HIS A 21 -5.51 1.26 20.21
N PRO A 22 -6.66 1.40 20.90
CA PRO A 22 -7.82 2.15 20.40
C PRO A 22 -7.52 3.62 20.10
N GLU A 23 -6.69 4.28 20.91
CA GLU A 23 -6.34 5.69 20.71
C GLU A 23 -5.50 5.90 19.44
N LEU A 24 -4.51 5.05 19.21
CA LEU A 24 -3.67 5.12 18.02
C LEU A 24 -4.45 4.73 16.76
N ALA A 25 -5.38 3.77 16.86
CA ALA A 25 -6.31 3.44 15.79
C ALA A 25 -7.18 4.66 15.42
N ALA A 26 -7.79 5.33 16.39
CA ALA A 26 -8.61 6.52 16.18
C ALA A 26 -7.80 7.70 15.59
N LYS A 27 -6.56 7.90 16.06
CA LYS A 27 -5.62 8.88 15.50
C LYS A 27 -5.35 8.60 14.02
N LEU A 28 -5.01 7.36 13.67
CA LEU A 28 -4.73 6.96 12.28
C LEU A 28 -5.97 7.13 11.38
N GLU A 29 -7.17 6.79 11.86
CA GLU A 29 -8.42 7.02 11.12
C GLU A 29 -8.66 8.51 10.84
N ALA A 30 -8.45 9.36 11.85
CA ALA A 30 -8.58 10.80 11.68
C ALA A 30 -7.58 11.35 10.64
N MET A 31 -6.33 10.86 10.66
CA MET A 31 -5.31 11.22 9.68
C MET A 31 -5.70 10.79 8.26
N VAL A 32 -6.18 9.55 8.08
CA VAL A 32 -6.66 9.04 6.78
C VAL A 32 -7.84 9.87 6.28
N ALA A 33 -8.79 10.19 7.15
CA ALA A 33 -9.93 11.03 6.80
C ALA A 33 -9.52 12.47 6.43
N ALA A 34 -8.48 13.03 7.05
CA ALA A 34 -7.92 14.34 6.69
C ALA A 34 -7.26 14.29 5.30
N GLN A 35 -6.40 13.30 5.06
CA GLN A 35 -5.74 13.07 3.78
C GLN A 35 -6.75 12.87 2.64
N SER A 36 -7.83 12.13 2.89
CA SER A 36 -8.86 11.81 1.87
C SER A 36 -9.69 13.03 1.44
N ARG A 37 -9.80 14.03 2.31
CA ARG A 37 -10.54 15.28 2.03
C ARG A 37 -9.65 16.38 1.44
N GLU A 38 -8.32 16.17 1.41
CA GLU A 38 -7.37 17.16 0.91
C GLU A 38 -7.29 17.14 -0.62
N LEU A 39 -7.53 18.31 -1.22
CA LEU A 39 -7.55 18.50 -2.67
C LEU A 39 -6.20 19.00 -3.20
N ASP A 40 -5.40 19.68 -2.36
CA ASP A 40 -4.04 20.06 -2.71
C ASP A 40 -3.13 18.81 -2.72
N GLY A 41 -2.59 18.50 -3.90
CA GLY A 41 -1.75 17.33 -4.09
C GLY A 41 -0.46 17.35 -3.25
N ALA A 42 0.20 18.50 -3.12
CA ALA A 42 1.42 18.62 -2.34
C ALA A 42 1.13 18.45 -0.85
N LYS A 43 0.08 19.11 -0.36
CA LYS A 43 -0.35 18.97 1.03
C LYS A 43 -0.81 17.55 1.36
N ARG A 44 -1.51 16.88 0.43
CA ARG A 44 -1.93 15.50 0.59
C ARG A 44 -0.73 14.55 0.70
N VAL A 45 0.35 14.79 -0.05
CA VAL A 45 1.60 14.01 0.06
C VAL A 45 2.21 14.13 1.46
N GLU A 46 2.27 15.35 2.01
CA GLU A 46 2.79 15.53 3.38
C GLU A 46 1.95 14.80 4.43
N LEU A 47 0.62 14.83 4.31
CA LEU A 47 -0.28 14.07 5.18
C LEU A 47 -0.05 12.56 5.07
N VAL A 48 0.20 12.04 3.85
CA VAL A 48 0.54 10.62 3.65
C VAL A 48 1.87 10.28 4.32
N HIS A 49 2.91 11.10 4.16
CA HIS A 49 4.20 10.86 4.81
C HIS A 49 4.09 10.83 6.34
N GLU A 50 3.22 11.66 6.92
CA GLU A 50 2.97 11.63 8.37
C GLU A 50 2.28 10.34 8.81
N ILE A 51 1.31 9.85 8.02
CA ILE A 51 0.68 8.54 8.25
C ILE A 51 1.73 7.44 8.17
N GLU A 52 2.57 7.42 7.13
CA GLU A 52 3.62 6.41 6.93
C GLU A 52 4.64 6.42 8.07
N ARG A 53 5.05 7.61 8.53
CA ARG A 53 5.96 7.75 9.67
C ARG A 53 5.33 7.17 10.93
N THR A 54 4.09 7.54 11.23
CA THR A 54 3.35 7.03 12.40
C THR A 54 3.21 5.52 12.32
N LEU A 55 2.89 4.98 11.14
CA LEU A 55 2.87 3.54 10.91
C LEU A 55 4.24 2.90 11.17
N ALA A 56 5.33 3.46 10.65
CA ALA A 56 6.66 2.89 10.78
C ALA A 56 7.25 2.97 12.21
N THR A 57 6.90 3.99 12.99
CA THR A 57 7.50 4.22 14.32
C THR A 57 6.63 3.81 15.49
N GLU A 58 5.31 3.95 15.34
CA GLU A 58 4.35 3.73 16.44
C GLU A 58 3.46 2.50 16.19
N ALA A 59 3.30 2.07 14.93
CA ALA A 59 2.20 1.19 14.53
C ALA A 59 2.57 -0.13 13.82
N MET A 60 3.78 -0.29 13.34
CA MET A 60 4.20 -1.49 12.61
C MET A 60 5.61 -1.85 13.01
N PHE A 61 5.75 -3.02 13.64
CA PHE A 61 7.03 -3.69 13.83
C PHE A 61 7.41 -4.55 12.63
N ASN A 62 6.86 -4.25 11.45
CA ASN A 62 7.21 -4.94 10.22
C ASN A 62 8.24 -4.10 9.49
N ILE A 63 9.42 -4.66 9.29
CA ILE A 63 10.43 -4.08 8.42
C ILE A 63 9.85 -4.07 7.00
N PRO A 64 9.76 -2.93 6.31
CA PRO A 64 9.36 -2.90 4.92
C PRO A 64 10.31 -3.79 4.11
N TYR A 65 9.80 -4.91 3.63
CA TYR A 65 10.54 -5.76 2.70
C TYR A 65 10.30 -5.23 1.28
N PRO A 66 11.32 -5.19 0.41
CA PRO A 66 11.16 -4.74 -0.97
C PRO A 66 9.98 -5.43 -1.63
N TRP A 67 9.11 -4.64 -2.25
CA TRP A 67 7.96 -5.18 -2.96
C TRP A 67 8.42 -5.93 -4.22
N SER A 68 7.75 -7.03 -4.54
CA SER A 68 8.07 -7.78 -5.77
C SER A 68 7.69 -6.98 -7.00
N TYR A 69 8.65 -6.84 -7.92
CA TYR A 69 8.37 -6.31 -9.25
C TYR A 69 7.93 -7.47 -10.14
N ILE A 70 6.77 -7.32 -10.79
CA ILE A 70 6.25 -8.33 -11.71
C ILE A 70 6.73 -7.96 -13.12
N PHE A 71 7.45 -8.88 -13.74
CA PHE A 71 7.90 -8.76 -15.12
C PHE A 71 7.14 -9.77 -15.98
N PRO A 72 5.97 -9.41 -16.54
CA PRO A 72 5.26 -10.31 -17.43
C PRO A 72 6.05 -10.47 -18.72
N ALA A 73 6.23 -11.73 -19.15
CA ALA A 73 6.77 -12.07 -20.46
C ALA A 73 5.63 -12.30 -21.45
N TRP A 74 5.75 -11.75 -22.65
CA TRP A 74 4.77 -11.90 -23.74
C TRP A 74 5.47 -12.47 -24.97
N SER A 75 4.72 -13.09 -25.89
CA SER A 75 5.27 -13.47 -27.19
C SER A 75 5.75 -12.22 -27.93
N ASN A 76 6.77 -12.38 -28.79
CA ASN A 76 7.21 -11.33 -29.72
C ASN A 76 6.11 -10.91 -30.71
N ASP A 77 5.09 -11.75 -30.89
CA ASP A 77 3.93 -11.49 -31.74
C ASP A 77 2.97 -10.47 -31.11
N ILE A 78 3.04 -10.27 -29.79
CA ILE A 78 2.18 -9.31 -29.08
C ILE A 78 2.76 -7.90 -29.26
N LYS A 79 1.97 -7.02 -29.86
CA LYS A 79 2.27 -5.60 -30.03
C LYS A 79 1.32 -4.73 -29.22
N GLY A 80 1.68 -3.46 -29.04
CA GLY A 80 0.85 -2.46 -28.35
C GLY A 80 0.83 -2.57 -26.82
N TRP A 81 1.43 -3.62 -26.26
CA TRP A 81 1.58 -3.76 -24.81
C TRP A 81 2.65 -2.80 -24.26
N THR A 82 2.34 -2.12 -23.15
CA THR A 82 3.26 -1.23 -22.44
C THR A 82 3.31 -1.63 -20.97
N LEU A 83 4.53 -1.80 -20.45
CA LEU A 83 4.76 -2.01 -19.02
C LEU A 83 4.61 -0.67 -18.28
N TYR A 84 3.70 -0.62 -17.31
CA TYR A 84 3.56 0.55 -16.45
C TYR A 84 4.52 0.47 -15.24
N PRO A 85 4.89 1.61 -14.62
CA PRO A 85 5.82 1.65 -13.49
C PRO A 85 5.40 0.84 -12.25
N HIS A 86 4.14 0.38 -12.19
CA HIS A 86 3.55 -0.37 -11.07
C HIS A 86 2.83 -1.63 -11.57
N PRO A 87 3.57 -2.65 -12.06
CA PRO A 87 2.98 -3.84 -12.67
C PRO A 87 2.24 -4.74 -11.69
N SER A 88 2.54 -4.64 -10.40
CA SER A 88 1.89 -5.42 -9.33
C SER A 88 0.48 -4.93 -8.97
N GLN A 89 0.14 -3.69 -9.34
CA GLN A 89 -1.07 -3.01 -8.87
C GLN A 89 -2.06 -2.74 -10.01
N ASN A 90 -1.57 -2.61 -11.25
CA ASN A 90 -2.38 -2.08 -12.33
C ASN A 90 -2.76 -3.11 -13.40
N LYS A 91 -4.03 -3.51 -13.26
CA LYS A 91 -5.02 -3.80 -14.30
C LYS A 91 -5.21 -2.66 -15.34
N TRP A 92 -4.31 -1.66 -15.37
CA TRP A 92 -4.22 -0.63 -16.41
C TRP A 92 -3.39 -1.11 -17.60
N ALA A 93 -2.98 -2.39 -17.63
CA ALA A 93 -2.66 -3.02 -18.89
C ALA A 93 -3.84 -2.79 -19.83
N GLN A 94 -3.64 -1.89 -20.80
CA GLN A 94 -4.65 -1.54 -21.77
C GLN A 94 -4.69 -2.65 -22.81
N PHE A 95 -5.28 -3.79 -22.44
CA PHE A 95 -5.43 -4.95 -23.34
C PHE A 95 -6.19 -4.56 -24.61
N GLU A 96 -7.06 -3.54 -24.54
CA GLU A 96 -7.74 -2.95 -25.70
C GLU A 96 -6.79 -2.36 -26.75
N ARG A 97 -5.52 -2.11 -26.39
CA ARG A 97 -4.48 -1.61 -27.29
C ARG A 97 -3.55 -2.72 -27.78
N MET A 98 -3.76 -3.97 -27.39
CA MET A 98 -2.90 -5.08 -27.80
C MET A 98 -3.42 -5.72 -29.10
N TRP A 99 -2.49 -6.13 -29.96
CA TRP A 99 -2.81 -6.92 -31.16
C TRP A 99 -1.71 -7.94 -31.44
N LEU A 100 -2.02 -8.92 -32.29
CA LEU A 100 -1.05 -9.87 -32.82
C LEU A 100 -0.47 -9.35 -34.13
N ASP A 101 0.86 -9.38 -34.23
CA ASP A 101 1.55 -9.33 -35.52
C ASP A 101 1.22 -10.62 -36.27
N ARG A 102 0.78 -10.49 -37.51
CA ARG A 102 0.21 -11.59 -38.29
C ARG A 102 1.21 -12.70 -38.57
#